data_AF-A0A1I5BLH4-F1
#
_entry.id   AF-A0A1I5BLH4-F1
#
_cell.length_a   1.000
_cell.length_b   1.000
_cell.length_c   1.000
_cell.angle_alpha   90.00
_cell.angle_beta   90.00
_cell.angle_gamma   90.00
#
_symmetry.space_group_name_H-M   'P 1'
#
loop_
_entity.id
_entity.type
_entity.pdbx_description
1 polymer ?
#
loop_
_entity_poly.entity_id
_entity_poly.type
_entity_poly.pdbx_seq_one_letter_code
_entity_poly.pdbx_strand_id
1 'polypeptide(L)'
;MRIKYYFIFIFIFSFDTLSCNGSKVNLNNGANFLDLNGDGKKDVVFYAEFENNTSHPSNTLTIFIKNKDKIFNIIPVPNDNTFTWFDFKLSSSEIKIQDYELRVKNGTYYMILSKKKINKEDVFGESPVEFITYEIKYNNEDAGISDYYWDYVNEFITKNKYKSVSDAISEFDEECN
;
A
#
# COMPACT_ATOMS: atom_id res chain seq x y z
N MET A 1 -43.48 -46.25 25.01
CA MET A 1 -43.51 -44.91 24.38
C MET A 1 -42.13 -44.65 23.76
N ARG A 2 -41.99 -44.61 22.43
CA ARG A 2 -40.69 -44.40 21.76
C ARG A 2 -40.48 -42.91 21.51
N ILE A 3 -39.48 -42.32 22.15
CA ILE A 3 -39.08 -40.93 21.97
C ILE A 3 -38.30 -40.82 20.64
N LYS A 4 -38.80 -40.01 19.70
CA LYS A 4 -38.10 -39.68 18.45
C LYS A 4 -37.19 -38.47 18.72
N TYR A 5 -35.88 -38.65 18.58
CA TYR A 5 -34.93 -37.56 18.60
C TYR A 5 -34.87 -36.90 17.22
N TYR A 6 -35.20 -35.62 17.16
CA TYR A 6 -35.00 -34.80 15.96
C TYR A 6 -33.61 -34.16 16.05
N PHE A 7 -32.72 -34.52 15.12
CA PHE A 7 -31.45 -33.82 14.93
C PHE A 7 -31.72 -32.50 14.21
N ILE A 8 -31.50 -31.37 14.91
CA ILE A 8 -31.47 -30.04 14.30
C ILE A 8 -30.05 -29.82 13.79
N PHE A 9 -29.89 -29.75 12.47
CA PHE A 9 -28.62 -29.39 11.83
C PHE A 9 -28.52 -27.86 11.80
N ILE A 10 -27.70 -27.27 12.68
CA ILE A 10 -27.41 -25.84 12.66
C ILE A 10 -26.34 -25.61 11.58
N PHE A 11 -26.76 -25.06 10.44
CA PHE A 11 -25.84 -24.52 9.45
C PHE A 11 -25.30 -23.19 9.96
N ILE A 12 -24.08 -23.19 10.48
CA ILE A 12 -23.34 -21.96 10.75
C ILE A 12 -22.83 -21.47 9.40
N PHE A 13 -23.55 -20.52 8.79
CA PHE A 13 -23.01 -19.73 7.70
C PHE A 13 -21.97 -18.79 8.29
N SER A 14 -20.69 -19.18 8.21
CA SER A 14 -19.60 -18.23 8.34
C SER A 14 -19.67 -17.31 7.14
N PHE A 15 -20.19 -16.11 7.34
CA PHE A 15 -19.93 -15.00 6.42
C PHE A 15 -18.46 -14.64 6.62
N ASP A 16 -17.58 -15.31 5.88
CA ASP A 16 -16.25 -14.77 5.64
C ASP A 16 -16.49 -13.45 4.92
N THR A 17 -16.38 -12.36 5.67
CA THR A 17 -16.23 -11.02 5.11
C THR A 17 -14.90 -11.05 4.37
N LEU A 18 -14.94 -11.50 3.13
CA LEU A 18 -13.81 -11.43 2.20
C LEU A 18 -13.52 -9.95 2.04
N SER A 19 -12.57 -9.44 2.82
CA SER A 19 -12.03 -8.11 2.58
C SER A 19 -11.51 -8.12 1.15
N CYS A 20 -12.21 -7.36 0.31
CA CYS A 20 -11.83 -7.15 -1.07
C CYS A 20 -10.52 -6.35 -1.15
N ASN A 21 -10.11 -5.73 -0.04
CA ASN A 21 -8.79 -5.15 0.13
C ASN A 21 -7.83 -6.16 0.77
N GLY A 22 -6.59 -6.17 0.27
CA GLY A 22 -5.49 -6.93 0.89
C GLY A 22 -5.10 -6.40 2.26
N SER A 23 -4.37 -7.19 3.03
CA SER A 23 -3.87 -6.76 4.34
C SER A 23 -2.62 -5.91 4.23
N LYS A 24 -2.45 -4.97 5.17
CA LYS A 24 -1.20 -4.21 5.33
C LYS A 24 -0.04 -5.15 5.62
N VAL A 25 1.08 -4.94 4.93
CA VAL A 25 2.33 -5.65 5.20
C VAL A 25 3.01 -5.02 6.41
N ASN A 26 3.23 -5.79 7.46
CA ASN A 26 3.97 -5.35 8.64
C ASN A 26 5.48 -5.39 8.33
N LEU A 27 6.09 -4.22 8.20
CA LEU A 27 7.52 -4.06 7.92
C LEU A 27 8.28 -3.73 9.22
N ASN A 28 9.43 -4.37 9.41
CA ASN A 28 10.39 -4.00 10.44
C ASN A 28 11.29 -2.87 9.93
N ASN A 29 11.86 -2.08 10.84
CA ASN A 29 12.91 -1.13 10.47
C ASN A 29 14.11 -1.87 9.86
N GLY A 30 14.67 -1.35 8.78
CA GLY A 30 15.72 -1.95 7.97
C GLY A 30 15.20 -2.87 6.87
N ALA A 31 15.95 -3.95 6.60
CA ALA A 31 15.67 -4.86 5.49
C ALA A 31 14.57 -5.87 5.83
N ASN A 32 13.58 -5.97 4.95
CA ASN A 32 12.51 -6.96 4.98
C ASN A 32 12.60 -7.84 3.73
N PHE A 33 12.57 -9.15 3.92
CA PHE A 33 12.76 -10.13 2.85
C PHE A 33 11.42 -10.75 2.43
N LEU A 34 10.85 -10.25 1.34
CA LEU A 34 9.54 -10.61 0.82
C LEU A 34 9.69 -11.17 -0.60
N ASP A 35 8.78 -12.03 -1.04
CA ASP A 35 8.73 -12.47 -2.44
C ASP A 35 7.64 -11.63 -3.11
N LEU A 36 8.03 -10.48 -3.68
CA LEU A 36 7.08 -9.45 -4.12
C LEU A 36 6.54 -9.75 -5.51
N ASN A 37 7.34 -10.39 -6.36
CA ASN A 37 6.97 -10.74 -7.73
C ASN A 37 6.51 -12.20 -7.89
N GLY A 38 6.50 -12.99 -6.81
CA GLY A 38 5.99 -14.36 -6.78
C GLY A 38 6.90 -15.38 -7.49
N ASP A 39 8.19 -15.06 -7.67
CA ASP A 39 9.14 -15.93 -8.37
C ASP A 39 9.83 -16.95 -7.45
N GLY A 40 9.47 -16.96 -6.17
CA GLY A 40 10.04 -17.84 -5.14
C GLY A 40 11.34 -17.34 -4.54
N LYS A 41 11.89 -16.20 -5.00
CA LYS A 41 13.09 -15.57 -4.44
C LYS A 41 12.70 -14.43 -3.50
N LYS A 42 13.56 -14.18 -2.53
CA LYS A 42 13.39 -13.05 -1.61
C LYS A 42 13.98 -11.78 -2.23
N ASP A 43 13.09 -10.84 -2.46
CA ASP A 43 13.33 -9.42 -2.71
C ASP A 43 13.60 -8.68 -1.40
N VAL A 44 13.98 -7.41 -1.51
CA VAL A 44 14.25 -6.55 -0.35
C VAL A 44 13.33 -5.35 -0.36
N VAL A 45 12.58 -5.17 0.72
CA VAL A 45 11.92 -3.92 1.07
C VAL A 45 12.72 -3.29 2.22
N PHE A 46 13.36 -2.15 1.94
CA PHE A 46 14.09 -1.41 2.97
C PHE A 46 13.18 -0.32 3.52
N TYR A 47 12.78 -0.47 4.78
CA TYR A 47 11.96 0.49 5.51
C TYR A 47 12.83 1.28 6.48
N ALA A 48 12.74 2.60 6.47
CA ALA A 48 13.57 3.47 7.31
C ALA A 48 12.90 4.81 7.58
N GLU A 49 13.50 5.62 8.44
CA GLU A 49 13.06 7.00 8.70
C GLU A 49 14.03 7.99 8.05
N PHE A 50 13.49 9.04 7.45
CA PHE A 50 14.25 10.19 6.99
C PHE A 50 14.40 11.18 8.14
N GLU A 51 15.53 11.08 8.84
CA GLU A 51 15.85 11.96 9.96
C GLU A 51 16.39 13.30 9.44
N ASN A 52 15.65 14.37 9.71
CA ASN A 52 15.99 15.74 9.34
C ASN A 52 15.87 16.72 10.53
N ASN A 53 16.00 16.20 11.75
CA ASN A 53 15.86 16.91 13.03
C ASN A 53 14.44 17.48 13.25
N THR A 54 13.41 16.71 12.89
CA THR A 54 12.01 17.06 13.17
C THR A 54 11.41 16.13 14.21
N SER A 55 10.33 16.55 14.89
CA SER A 55 9.67 15.70 15.89
C SER A 55 8.91 14.50 15.31
N HIS A 56 8.66 14.49 14.00
CA HIS A 56 7.93 13.45 13.30
C HIS A 56 8.62 13.11 11.98
N PRO A 57 9.75 12.40 12.00
CA PRO A 57 10.50 12.06 10.78
C PRO A 57 9.61 11.30 9.80
N SER A 58 9.87 11.47 8.50
CA SER A 58 9.10 10.79 7.46
C SER A 58 9.51 9.32 7.36
N ASN A 59 8.52 8.44 7.23
CA ASN A 59 8.80 7.04 6.91
C ASN A 59 9.12 6.90 5.43
N THR A 60 10.02 5.96 5.15
CA THR A 60 10.56 5.71 3.82
C THR A 60 10.52 4.23 3.47
N LEU A 61 10.31 3.93 2.19
CA LEU A 61 10.32 2.57 1.68
C LEU A 61 11.00 2.52 0.32
N THR A 62 12.02 1.66 0.18
CA THR A 62 12.71 1.40 -1.09
C THR A 62 12.59 -0.08 -1.42
N ILE A 63 12.27 -0.41 -2.67
CA ILE A 63 12.11 -1.80 -3.10
C ILE A 63 13.21 -2.20 -4.08
N PHE A 64 13.77 -3.38 -3.85
CA PHE A 64 14.71 -4.05 -4.72
C PHE A 64 14.21 -5.44 -5.08
N ILE A 65 14.03 -5.72 -6.37
CA ILE A 65 13.65 -7.04 -6.88
C ILE A 65 14.89 -7.83 -7.22
N LYS A 66 14.96 -9.08 -6.77
CA LYS A 66 16.06 -9.99 -7.07
C LYS A 66 15.80 -10.69 -8.39
N ASN A 67 16.53 -10.31 -9.42
CA ASN A 67 16.35 -10.88 -10.75
C ASN A 67 16.89 -12.32 -10.88
N LYS A 68 16.78 -12.88 -12.09
CA LYS A 68 17.21 -14.25 -12.40
C LYS A 68 18.71 -14.47 -12.19
N ASP A 69 19.52 -13.44 -12.39
CA ASP A 69 20.98 -13.46 -12.19
C ASP A 69 21.40 -13.18 -10.74
N LYS A 70 20.43 -13.11 -9.82
CA LYS A 70 20.62 -12.82 -8.39
C LYS A 70 21.13 -11.40 -8.12
N ILE A 71 20.99 -10.49 -9.09
CA ILE A 71 21.27 -9.06 -8.97
C ILE A 71 19.99 -8.37 -8.48
N PHE A 72 20.14 -7.31 -7.70
CA PHE A 72 19.03 -6.50 -7.22
C PHE A 72 18.76 -5.33 -8.18
N ASN A 73 17.54 -5.28 -8.70
CA ASN A 73 17.00 -4.16 -9.48
C ASN A 73 16.19 -3.24 -8.54
N ILE A 74 16.60 -1.99 -8.37
CA ILE A 74 15.83 -0.98 -7.63
C ILE A 74 14.61 -0.54 -8.46
N ILE A 75 13.43 -0.44 -7.84
CA ILE A 75 12.21 0.00 -8.53
C ILE A 75 12.03 1.52 -8.37
N PRO A 76 11.91 2.31 -9.46
CA PRO A 76 11.62 3.74 -9.37
C PRO A 76 10.19 4.00 -8.87
N VAL A 77 9.97 5.12 -8.20
CA VAL A 77 8.62 5.59 -7.84
C VAL A 77 7.87 6.02 -9.12
N PRO A 78 6.59 5.66 -9.31
CA PRO A 78 5.85 6.03 -10.52
C PRO A 78 5.82 7.54 -10.76
N ASN A 79 6.10 7.96 -12.00
CA ASN A 79 6.05 9.37 -12.44
C ASN A 79 6.90 10.34 -11.59
N ASP A 80 7.99 9.84 -11.01
CA ASP A 80 8.95 10.62 -10.22
C ASP A 80 10.39 10.22 -10.61
N ASN A 81 11.36 11.05 -10.25
CA ASN A 81 12.79 10.81 -10.45
C ASN A 81 13.45 10.19 -9.20
N THR A 82 12.65 9.62 -8.30
CA THR A 82 13.08 9.04 -7.02
C THR A 82 12.92 7.52 -7.01
N PHE A 83 13.57 6.86 -6.04
CA PHE A 83 13.50 5.40 -5.85
C PHE A 83 12.94 5.00 -4.49
N THR A 84 12.55 5.98 -3.68
CA THR A 84 12.14 5.78 -2.30
C THR A 84 10.79 6.45 -2.12
N TRP A 85 9.81 5.68 -1.67
CA TRP A 85 8.52 6.19 -1.26
C TRP A 85 8.66 6.94 0.05
N PHE A 86 8.00 8.09 0.16
CA PHE A 86 7.99 8.93 1.35
C PHE A 86 6.56 9.25 1.76
N ASP A 87 6.31 9.19 3.07
CA ASP A 87 5.18 9.91 3.64
C ASP A 87 5.54 11.40 3.76
N PHE A 88 4.57 12.28 3.49
CA PHE A 88 4.77 13.72 3.60
C PHE A 88 3.82 14.28 4.64
N LYS A 89 4.41 14.91 5.66
CA LYS A 89 3.72 15.55 6.77
C LYS A 89 3.72 17.07 6.59
N LEU A 90 2.63 17.71 6.98
CA LEU A 90 2.56 19.16 7.04
C LEU A 90 3.28 19.67 8.27
N SER A 91 4.38 20.40 8.05
CA SER A 91 5.22 20.93 9.12
C SER A 91 5.71 19.80 10.06
N SER A 92 6.20 20.16 11.25
CA SER A 92 6.51 19.21 12.32
C SER A 92 5.23 18.72 13.04
N SER A 93 4.18 18.36 12.29
CA SER A 93 2.93 17.79 12.82
C SER A 93 2.70 16.36 12.32
N GLU A 94 1.73 15.66 12.92
CA GLU A 94 1.34 14.30 12.48
C GLU A 94 0.41 14.29 11.26
N ILE A 95 0.00 15.46 10.77
CA ILE A 95 -0.93 15.55 9.64
C ILE A 95 -0.20 15.16 8.35
N LYS A 96 -0.56 14.03 7.75
CA LYS A 96 -0.02 13.56 6.47
C LYS A 96 -0.84 14.10 5.31
N ILE A 97 -0.17 14.69 4.32
CA ILE A 97 -0.76 15.05 3.01
C ILE A 97 -0.52 13.98 1.95
N GLN A 98 0.47 13.12 2.18
CA GLN A 98 0.74 11.95 1.37
C GLN A 98 1.21 10.82 2.27
N ASP A 99 0.81 9.59 1.94
CA ASP A 99 1.28 8.37 2.60
C ASP A 99 1.33 7.25 1.57
N TYR A 100 2.06 6.18 1.90
CA TYR A 100 2.09 4.97 1.09
C TYR A 100 1.84 3.74 1.97
N GLU A 101 1.23 2.71 1.40
CA GLU A 101 1.00 1.45 2.10
C GLU A 101 1.22 0.25 1.19
N LEU A 102 2.20 -0.60 1.55
CA LEU A 102 2.38 -1.89 0.92
C LEU A 102 1.34 -2.86 1.47
N ARG A 103 0.57 -3.49 0.60
CA ARG A 103 -0.44 -4.49 0.95
C ARG A 103 -0.21 -5.79 0.20
N VAL A 104 -0.84 -6.85 0.71
CA VAL A 104 -0.83 -8.18 0.10
C VAL A 104 -2.23 -8.77 0.06
N LYS A 105 -2.64 -9.28 -1.11
CA LYS A 105 -3.90 -10.00 -1.30
C LYS A 105 -3.63 -11.27 -2.09
N ASN A 106 -4.00 -12.43 -1.54
CA ASN A 106 -3.83 -13.73 -2.19
C ASN A 106 -2.38 -13.95 -2.70
N GLY A 107 -1.38 -13.49 -1.93
CA GLY A 107 0.05 -13.59 -2.30
C GLY A 107 0.54 -12.54 -3.31
N THR A 108 -0.34 -11.70 -3.85
CA THR A 108 0.02 -10.59 -4.75
C THR A 108 0.23 -9.31 -3.93
N TYR A 109 1.40 -8.69 -4.08
CA TYR A 109 1.73 -7.43 -3.43
C TYR A 109 1.35 -6.25 -4.31
N TYR A 110 0.86 -5.19 -3.69
CA TYR A 110 0.52 -3.94 -4.36
C TYR A 110 0.78 -2.75 -3.43
N MET A 111 1.05 -1.60 -4.03
CA MET A 111 1.29 -0.34 -3.31
C MET A 111 0.06 0.54 -3.43
N ILE A 112 -0.37 1.13 -2.32
CA ILE A 112 -1.34 2.21 -2.30
C ILE A 112 -0.58 3.51 -2.07
N LEU A 113 -0.83 4.51 -2.90
CA LEU A 113 -0.41 5.89 -2.69
C LEU A 113 -1.63 6.73 -2.31
N SER A 114 -1.60 7.36 -1.15
CA SER A 114 -2.68 8.22 -0.66
C SER A 114 -2.24 9.68 -0.75
N LYS A 115 -3.04 10.57 -1.34
CA LYS A 115 -2.72 11.98 -1.55
C LYS A 115 -3.92 12.88 -1.24
N LYS A 116 -3.73 13.93 -0.45
CA LYS A 116 -4.78 14.96 -0.30
C LYS A 116 -4.95 15.73 -1.61
N LYS A 117 -6.18 15.86 -2.09
CA LYS A 117 -6.53 16.74 -3.22
C LYS A 117 -6.59 18.19 -2.78
N ILE A 118 -5.41 18.77 -2.56
CA ILE A 118 -5.23 20.13 -2.06
C ILE A 118 -5.57 21.14 -3.18
N ASN A 119 -6.54 22.02 -2.92
CA ASN A 119 -6.65 23.27 -3.66
C ASN A 119 -5.71 24.29 -2.99
N LYS A 120 -4.91 25.00 -3.81
CA LYS A 120 -3.70 25.78 -3.43
C LYS A 120 -3.82 26.76 -2.24
N GLU A 121 -5.01 27.01 -1.71
CA GLU A 121 -5.28 28.02 -0.67
C GLU A 121 -5.31 27.45 0.75
N ASP A 122 -5.64 26.17 0.94
CA ASP A 122 -5.75 25.57 2.28
C ASP A 122 -5.24 24.13 2.33
N VAL A 123 -3.97 23.98 2.70
CA VAL A 123 -3.31 22.67 2.86
C VAL A 123 -3.65 22.05 4.23
N PHE A 124 -3.98 22.88 5.23
CA PHE A 124 -4.22 22.46 6.62
C PHE A 124 -5.66 22.01 6.87
N GLY A 125 -6.60 22.51 6.07
CA GLY A 125 -8.01 22.14 6.11
C GLY A 125 -8.28 20.72 5.60
N GLU A 126 -9.55 20.33 5.65
CA GLU A 126 -9.99 19.03 5.19
C GLU A 126 -10.20 19.02 3.68
N SER A 127 -9.70 17.99 3.01
CA SER A 127 -9.89 17.77 1.58
C SER A 127 -10.22 16.31 1.29
N PRO A 128 -10.84 15.99 0.14
CA PRO A 128 -10.88 14.62 -0.34
C PRO A 128 -9.45 14.04 -0.45
N VAL A 129 -9.36 12.73 -0.31
CA VAL A 129 -8.13 11.95 -0.46
C VAL A 129 -8.26 11.10 -1.70
N GLU A 130 -7.21 11.12 -2.53
CA GLU A 130 -7.04 10.28 -3.70
C GLU A 130 -6.14 9.10 -3.32
N PHE A 131 -6.62 7.90 -3.58
CA PHE A 131 -5.91 6.64 -3.43
C PHE A 131 -5.59 6.10 -4.82
N ILE A 132 -4.32 5.78 -5.06
CA ILE A 132 -3.86 5.19 -6.32
C ILE A 132 -3.21 3.86 -6.02
N THR A 133 -3.67 2.82 -6.70
CA THR A 133 -3.17 1.45 -6.52
C THR A 133 -2.20 1.09 -7.64
N TYR A 134 -1.06 0.53 -7.27
CA TYR A 134 -0.02 0.07 -8.18
C TYR A 134 0.36 -1.39 -7.94
N GLU A 135 0.65 -2.12 -9.00
CA GLU A 135 1.22 -3.48 -8.95
C GLU A 135 2.61 -3.50 -9.59
N ILE A 136 3.46 -4.43 -9.16
CA ILE A 136 4.77 -4.62 -9.80
C ILE A 136 4.57 -5.38 -11.12
N LYS A 137 5.10 -4.84 -12.21
CA LYS A 137 5.22 -5.52 -13.50
C LYS A 137 6.67 -5.62 -13.93
N TYR A 138 6.91 -6.52 -14.89
CA TYR A 138 8.19 -6.71 -15.54
C TYR A 138 8.10 -6.24 -16.98
N ASN A 139 9.04 -5.40 -17.42
CA ASN A 139 9.21 -4.96 -18.80
C ASN A 139 10.41 -5.68 -19.43
N ASN A 140 10.21 -6.23 -20.63
CA ASN A 140 11.26 -6.81 -21.47
C ASN A 140 11.18 -6.36 -22.93
N GLU A 141 10.27 -5.44 -23.26
CA GLU A 141 9.94 -5.06 -24.62
C GLU A 141 10.56 -3.71 -24.97
N ASP A 142 10.52 -2.76 -24.02
CA ASP A 142 10.89 -1.38 -24.27
C ASP A 142 12.24 -1.00 -23.65
N ALA A 143 13.20 -0.65 -24.51
CA ALA A 143 14.50 -0.15 -24.07
C ALA A 143 14.37 1.21 -23.37
N GLY A 144 15.07 1.37 -22.25
CA GLY A 144 15.09 2.63 -21.47
C GLY A 144 14.01 2.74 -20.39
N ILE A 145 13.10 1.76 -20.30
CA ILE A 145 12.19 1.60 -19.17
C ILE A 145 12.81 0.62 -18.18
N SER A 146 12.61 0.84 -16.88
CA SER A 146 13.09 -0.07 -15.83
C SER A 146 12.52 -1.48 -16.04
N ASP A 147 13.37 -2.51 -15.88
CA ASP A 147 12.96 -3.92 -15.98
C ASP A 147 11.79 -4.24 -15.04
N TYR A 148 11.78 -3.65 -13.84
CA TYR A 148 10.67 -3.74 -12.91
C TYR A 148 10.13 -2.34 -12.64
N TYR A 149 8.81 -2.20 -12.67
CA TYR A 149 8.13 -0.92 -12.45
C TYR A 149 6.78 -1.13 -11.79
N TRP A 150 6.26 -0.03 -11.23
CA TRP A 150 4.92 0.04 -10.67
C TRP A 150 3.94 0.43 -11.77
N ASP A 151 3.05 -0.50 -12.11
CA ASP A 151 1.99 -0.31 -13.09
C ASP A 151 0.72 0.18 -12.41
N TYR A 152 0.05 1.15 -13.02
CA TYR A 152 -1.19 1.71 -12.49
C TYR A 152 -2.33 0.70 -12.62
N VAL A 153 -3.10 0.52 -11.53
CA VAL A 153 -4.25 -0.41 -11.51
C VAL A 153 -5.56 0.35 -11.42
N ASN A 154 -5.73 1.18 -10.40
CA ASN A 154 -6.97 1.90 -10.14
C ASN A 154 -6.73 3.18 -9.34
N GLU A 155 -7.73 4.06 -9.36
CA GLU A 155 -7.81 5.27 -8.56
C GLU A 155 -9.18 5.34 -7.86
N PHE A 156 -9.16 5.79 -6.60
CA PHE A 156 -10.36 6.08 -5.81
C PHE A 156 -10.23 7.45 -5.16
N ILE A 157 -11.32 8.20 -5.12
CA ILE A 157 -11.39 9.49 -4.43
C ILE A 157 -12.48 9.40 -3.37
N THR A 158 -12.13 9.75 -2.14
CA THR A 158 -13.09 9.75 -1.03
C THR A 158 -14.23 10.71 -1.26
N LYS A 159 -15.42 10.30 -0.81
CA LYS A 159 -16.62 11.13 -0.70
C LYS A 159 -16.48 12.09 0.48
N ASN A 160 -15.93 11.62 1.59
CA ASN A 160 -15.66 12.46 2.76
C ASN A 160 -14.37 13.25 2.60
N LYS A 161 -14.22 14.28 3.43
CA LYS A 161 -13.00 15.08 3.52
C LYS A 161 -12.26 14.73 4.80
N TYR A 162 -10.94 14.75 4.72
CA TYR A 162 -10.08 14.35 5.82
C TYR A 162 -8.96 15.37 6.03
N LYS A 163 -8.57 15.51 7.29
CA LYS A 163 -7.46 16.38 7.68
C LYS A 163 -6.13 15.75 7.32
N SER A 164 -5.96 14.46 7.60
CA SER A 164 -4.78 13.64 7.27
C SER A 164 -5.19 12.51 6.31
N VAL A 165 -4.32 12.11 5.40
CA VAL A 165 -4.59 10.95 4.52
C VAL A 165 -4.75 9.64 5.28
N SER A 166 -4.09 9.51 6.45
CA SER A 166 -4.18 8.29 7.26
C SER A 166 -5.59 8.03 7.79
N ASP A 167 -6.39 9.09 8.01
CA ASP A 167 -7.75 8.98 8.52
C ASP A 167 -8.74 8.48 7.45
N ALA A 168 -8.35 8.57 6.17
CA ALA A 168 -9.20 8.22 5.03
C ALA A 168 -9.14 6.73 4.66
N ILE A 169 -8.20 5.96 5.22
CA ILE A 169 -7.94 4.58 4.78
C ILE A 169 -9.14 3.66 5.00
N SER A 170 -9.96 3.93 6.02
CA SER A 170 -11.16 3.14 6.29
C SER A 170 -12.19 3.27 5.17
N GLU A 171 -12.32 4.44 4.54
CA GLU A 171 -13.25 4.63 3.42
C GLU A 171 -12.76 3.91 2.16
N PHE A 172 -11.44 3.90 1.93
CA PHE A 172 -10.83 3.05 0.90
C PHE A 172 -11.09 1.57 1.17
N ASP A 173 -10.98 1.14 2.44
CA ASP A 173 -11.24 -0.24 2.83
C ASP A 173 -12.71 -0.64 2.61
N GLU A 174 -13.65 0.31 2.77
CA GLU A 174 -15.09 0.14 2.57
C GLU A 174 -15.54 0.17 1.11
N GLU A 175 -14.82 0.84 0.20
CA GLU A 175 -15.17 0.91 -1.25
C GLU A 175 -15.34 -0.49 -1.88
N CYS A 176 -14.70 -1.47 -1.26
CA CYS A 176 -14.62 -2.86 -1.67
C CYS A 176 -15.77 -3.75 -1.18
N ASN A 177 -16.67 -3.23 -0.32
CA ASN A 177 -17.84 -3.93 0.25
C ASN A 177 -19.14 -3.52 -0.44
#